data_AF-A0A527D698-F1
#
_entry.id   AF-A0A527D698-F1
#
_cell.length_a   1.000
_cell.length_b   1.000
_cell.length_c   1.000
_cell.angle_alpha   90.00
_cell.angle_beta   90.00
_cell.angle_gamma   90.00
#
_symmetry.space_group_name_H-M   'P 1'
#
loop_
_entity.id
_entity.type
_entity.pdbx_description
1 polymer ?
#
loop_
_entity_poly.entity_id
_entity_poly.type
_entity_poly.pdbx_seq_one_letter_code
_entity_poly.pdbx_strand_id
1 'polypeptide(L)'
;IEPYANRLFRFWKLGQAKENNGVLLLVAPNDRKMRIEVGYGLEGTLTDLHTKLIIENDMVPAFRAGDFSGGISKAVDDMIMVLEGNPEELEARGERNQQAPFESDDLFFTVFIGIWITIMVGSLAVSILPPIFGQKLGPGRYRWLGMTFEPHRRS
;
A
#
# COMPACT_ATOMS: atom_id res chain seq x y z
N ILE A 1 2.17 16.38 13.59
CA ILE A 1 1.66 16.08 14.95
C ILE A 1 2.79 15.73 15.92
N GLU A 2 3.91 15.21 15.45
CA GLU A 2 5.08 14.84 16.27
C GLU A 2 5.63 15.98 17.18
N PRO A 3 5.90 17.22 16.70
CA PRO A 3 6.33 18.29 17.62
C PRO A 3 5.29 18.63 18.69
N TYR A 4 4.00 18.40 18.40
CA TYR A 4 2.93 18.59 19.36
C TYR A 4 2.88 17.43 20.37
N ALA A 5 2.98 16.19 19.90
CA ALA A 5 3.03 14.99 20.72
C ALA A 5 4.21 15.04 21.71
N ASN A 6 5.41 15.40 21.25
CA ASN A 6 6.59 15.53 22.09
C ASN A 6 6.42 16.61 23.18
N ARG A 7 5.88 17.79 22.82
CA ARG A 7 5.59 18.85 23.80
C ARG A 7 4.53 18.41 24.80
N LEU A 8 3.48 17.72 24.35
CA LEU A 8 2.41 17.22 25.20
C LEU A 8 2.94 16.16 26.19
N PHE A 9 3.76 15.22 25.71
CA PHE A 9 4.42 14.20 26.51
C PHE A 9 5.23 14.83 27.65
N ARG A 10 6.08 15.81 27.32
CA ARG A 10 6.90 16.54 28.30
C ARG A 10 6.05 17.36 29.26
N PHE A 11 5.00 18.00 28.76
CA PHE A 11 4.10 18.83 29.56
C PHE A 11 3.33 18.00 30.60
N TRP A 12 2.83 16.83 30.21
CA TRP A 12 2.15 15.90 31.10
C TRP A 12 3.08 15.10 32.01
N LYS A 13 4.40 15.13 31.73
CA LYS A 13 5.43 14.40 32.50
C LYS A 13 5.09 12.92 32.62
N LEU A 14 4.79 12.29 31.47
CA LEU A 14 4.40 10.89 31.42
C LEU A 14 5.56 9.98 31.82
N GLY A 15 5.27 8.98 32.66
CA GLY A 15 6.26 8.07 33.23
C GLY A 15 6.94 8.60 34.50
N GLN A 16 7.82 7.79 35.07
CA GLN A 16 8.60 8.15 36.25
C GLN A 16 9.83 8.96 35.82
N ALA A 17 10.09 10.09 36.50
CA ALA A 17 11.15 11.04 36.11
C ALA A 17 12.56 10.43 36.03
N LYS A 18 12.84 9.36 36.78
CA LYS A 18 14.15 8.66 36.75
C LYS A 18 14.20 7.56 35.70
N GLU A 19 13.08 6.89 35.46
CA GLU A 19 12.99 5.72 34.58
C GLU A 19 12.66 6.09 33.14
N ASN A 20 12.06 7.28 32.90
CA ASN A 20 11.61 7.72 31.57
C ASN A 20 10.74 6.67 30.86
N ASN A 21 9.84 6.03 31.60
CA ASN A 21 9.02 4.90 31.16
C ASN A 21 7.58 5.27 30.75
N GLY A 22 7.39 6.48 30.22
CA GLY A 22 6.10 6.94 29.73
C GLY A 22 5.87 6.55 28.26
N VAL A 23 4.61 6.35 27.88
CA VAL A 23 4.18 6.20 26.48
C VAL A 23 2.96 7.09 26.25
N LEU A 24 2.90 7.76 25.10
CA LEU A 24 1.75 8.56 24.66
C LEU A 24 1.29 8.10 23.30
N LEU A 25 0.06 7.61 23.22
CA LEU A 25 -0.66 7.46 21.97
C LEU A 25 -1.46 8.73 21.68
N LEU A 26 -1.10 9.46 20.62
CA LEU A 26 -1.81 10.63 20.13
C LEU A 26 -2.57 10.29 18.85
N VAL A 27 -3.88 10.55 18.89
CA VAL A 27 -4.77 10.35 17.74
C VAL A 27 -5.37 11.68 17.31
N ALA A 28 -5.21 12.04 16.03
CA ALA A 28 -5.82 13.20 15.40
C ALA A 28 -6.69 12.73 14.21
N PRO A 29 -7.96 12.33 14.45
CA PRO A 29 -8.80 11.72 13.42
C PRO A 29 -9.07 12.64 12.22
N ASN A 30 -9.32 13.93 12.48
CA ASN A 30 -9.58 14.93 11.45
C ASN A 30 -8.38 15.14 10.52
N ASP A 31 -7.16 14.98 11.05
CA ASP A 31 -5.92 15.10 10.30
C ASP A 31 -5.45 13.75 9.71
N ARG A 32 -6.16 12.65 10.01
CA ARG A 32 -5.79 11.27 9.71
C ARG A 32 -4.36 10.93 10.14
N LYS A 33 -3.94 11.47 11.29
CA LYS A 33 -2.59 11.27 11.83
C LYS A 33 -2.65 10.62 13.19
N MET A 34 -1.70 9.70 13.42
CA MET A 34 -1.51 8.97 14.66
C MET A 34 -0.03 8.98 15.00
N ARG A 35 0.31 9.02 16.28
CA ARG A 35 1.70 9.03 16.75
C ARG A 35 1.78 8.34 18.11
N ILE A 36 2.79 7.50 18.26
CA ILE A 36 3.18 6.95 19.56
C ILE A 36 4.49 7.63 19.94
N GLU A 37 4.52 8.36 21.07
CA GLU A 37 5.76 8.87 21.66
C GLU A 37 6.16 7.97 22.82
N VAL A 38 7.42 7.56 22.84
CA VAL A 38 7.98 6.65 23.82
C VAL A 38 9.06 7.38 24.60
N GLY A 39 9.08 7.20 25.92
CA GLY A 39 10.15 7.72 26.76
C GLY A 39 11.44 6.91 26.61
N TYR A 40 12.58 7.57 26.82
CA TYR A 40 13.91 6.98 26.60
C TYR A 40 14.14 5.63 27.31
N GLY A 41 13.53 5.42 28.48
CA GLY A 41 13.69 4.16 29.22
C GLY A 41 12.99 2.96 28.58
N LEU A 42 12.09 3.19 27.63
CA LEU A 42 11.36 2.14 26.90
C LEU A 42 11.78 2.02 25.44
N GLU A 43 12.60 2.93 24.89
CA GLU A 43 13.00 2.90 23.48
C GLU A 43 13.74 1.61 23.09
N GLY A 44 14.41 0.96 24.05
CA GLY A 44 15.08 -0.33 23.82
C GLY A 44 14.12 -1.52 23.71
N THR A 45 12.90 -1.40 24.24
CA THR A 45 11.89 -2.48 24.21
C THR A 45 10.78 -2.14 23.22
N LEU A 46 10.17 -0.96 23.35
CA LEU A 46 9.18 -0.42 22.44
C LEU A 46 9.88 0.49 21.41
N THR A 47 10.44 -0.14 20.38
CA THR A 47 11.25 0.53 19.36
C THR A 47 10.41 1.33 18.35
N ASP A 48 11.05 2.17 17.54
CA ASP A 48 10.38 2.87 16.43
C ASP A 48 9.70 1.88 15.47
N LEU A 49 10.38 0.77 15.16
CA LEU A 49 9.82 -0.32 14.36
C LEU A 49 8.52 -0.86 14.95
N HIS A 50 8.50 -1.16 16.26
CA HIS A 50 7.30 -1.65 16.93
C HIS A 50 6.17 -0.64 16.89
N THR A 51 6.44 0.63 17.20
CA THR A 51 5.41 1.68 17.14
C THR A 51 4.83 1.83 15.74
N LYS A 52 5.67 1.72 14.71
CA LYS A 52 5.25 1.75 13.30
C LYS A 52 4.35 0.56 12.98
N LEU A 53 4.77 -0.65 13.37
CA LEU A 53 3.98 -1.87 13.16
C LEU A 53 2.62 -1.81 13.84
N ILE A 54 2.54 -1.32 15.08
CA ILE A 54 1.27 -1.15 15.80
C ILE A 54 0.31 -0.23 15.04
N ILE A 55 0.83 0.90 14.54
CA ILE A 55 0.03 1.85 13.76
C ILE A 55 -0.44 1.21 12.45
N GLU A 56 0.46 0.54 11.71
CA GLU A 56 0.18 0.00 10.38
C GLU A 56 -0.71 -1.25 10.42
N ASN A 57 -0.49 -2.16 11.37
CA ASN A 57 -1.18 -3.45 11.47
C ASN A 57 -2.57 -3.35 12.08
N ASP A 58 -2.76 -2.46 13.05
CA ASP A 58 -3.98 -2.46 13.85
C ASP A 58 -4.73 -1.13 13.77
N MET A 59 -4.05 0.00 13.94
CA MET A 59 -4.73 1.30 13.95
C MET A 59 -5.24 1.74 12.57
N VAL A 60 -4.38 1.71 11.55
CA VAL A 60 -4.72 2.13 10.18
C VAL A 60 -5.91 1.33 9.63
N PRO A 61 -5.92 -0.02 9.63
CA PRO A 61 -7.05 -0.78 9.09
C PRO A 61 -8.33 -0.57 9.91
N ALA A 62 -8.25 -0.51 11.25
CA ALA A 62 -9.42 -0.27 12.09
C ALA A 62 -10.04 1.12 11.82
N PHE A 63 -9.20 2.15 11.69
CA PHE A 63 -9.67 3.52 11.42
C PHE A 63 -10.24 3.66 10.01
N ARG A 64 -9.69 2.93 9.02
CA ARG A 64 -10.29 2.84 7.68
C ARG A 64 -11.68 2.21 7.71
N ALA A 65 -11.89 1.23 8.60
CA ALA A 65 -13.19 0.60 8.84
C ALA A 65 -14.14 1.43 9.74
N GLY A 66 -13.69 2.59 10.25
CA GLY A 66 -14.45 3.43 11.18
C GLY A 66 -14.44 2.94 12.64
N ASP A 67 -13.68 1.88 12.94
CA ASP A 67 -13.54 1.33 14.28
C ASP A 67 -12.35 1.96 15.03
N PHE A 68 -12.54 3.20 15.48
CA PHE A 68 -11.52 3.93 16.23
C PHE A 68 -11.23 3.29 17.59
N SER A 69 -12.27 2.81 18.28
CA SER A 69 -12.13 2.21 19.61
C SER A 69 -11.34 0.91 19.53
N GLY A 70 -11.69 0.02 18.60
CA GLY A 70 -10.99 -1.24 18.40
C GLY A 70 -9.52 -1.03 17.99
N GLY A 71 -9.25 -0.06 17.12
CA GLY A 71 -7.88 0.29 16.73
C GLY A 71 -7.03 0.80 17.90
N ILE A 72 -7.60 1.64 18.78
CA ILE A 72 -6.90 2.14 19.97
C ILE A 72 -6.68 1.03 20.99
N SER A 73 -7.70 0.20 21.27
CA SER A 73 -7.58 -0.91 22.22
C SER A 73 -6.50 -1.90 21.79
N LYS A 74 -6.52 -2.35 20.53
CA LYS A 74 -5.49 -3.25 20.00
C LYS A 74 -4.10 -2.64 20.07
N ALA A 75 -3.96 -1.36 19.73
CA ALA A 75 -2.68 -0.69 19.83
C ALA A 75 -2.12 -0.69 21.26
N VAL A 76 -2.99 -0.52 22.27
CA VAL A 76 -2.61 -0.63 23.68
C VAL A 76 -2.21 -2.06 24.04
N ASP A 77 -2.99 -3.06 23.61
CA ASP A 77 -2.68 -4.47 23.85
C ASP A 77 -1.32 -4.86 23.24
N ASP A 78 -1.02 -4.39 22.03
CA ASP A 78 0.27 -4.62 21.37
C ASP A 78 1.42 -3.90 22.07
N MET A 79 1.21 -2.67 22.55
CA MET A 79 2.21 -1.97 23.37
C MET A 79 2.52 -2.76 24.63
N ILE A 80 1.51 -3.31 25.31
CA ILE A 80 1.68 -4.15 26.50
C ILE A 80 2.45 -5.43 26.14
N MET A 81 2.05 -6.13 25.08
CA MET A 81 2.70 -7.35 24.61
C MET A 81 4.20 -7.16 24.34
N VAL A 82 4.56 -6.06 23.67
CA VAL A 82 5.97 -5.72 23.41
C VAL A 82 6.73 -5.43 24.70
N LEU A 83 6.11 -4.66 25.62
CA LEU A 83 6.71 -4.34 26.92
C LEU A 83 6.87 -5.56 27.83
N GLU A 84 6.04 -6.58 27.66
CA GLU A 84 6.16 -7.89 28.34
C GLU A 84 7.25 -8.79 27.71
N GLY A 85 7.90 -8.34 26.63
CA GLY A 85 9.00 -9.06 25.98
C GLY A 85 8.57 -10.03 24.89
N ASN A 86 7.35 -9.90 24.34
CA ASN A 86 6.81 -10.78 23.32
C ASN A 86 6.60 -10.07 21.95
N PRO A 87 7.60 -9.38 21.35
CA PRO A 87 7.41 -8.63 20.11
C PRO A 87 7.22 -9.51 18.86
N GLU A 88 7.57 -10.80 18.93
CA GLU A 88 7.59 -11.72 17.78
C GLU A 88 6.23 -11.82 17.08
N GLU A 89 5.12 -11.82 17.84
CA GLU A 89 3.78 -11.90 17.27
C GLU A 89 3.39 -10.61 16.52
N LEU A 90 3.83 -9.45 16.99
CA LEU A 90 3.62 -8.17 16.30
C LEU A 90 4.43 -8.11 15.00
N GLU A 91 5.69 -8.55 15.04
CA GLU A 91 6.57 -8.60 13.87
C GLU A 91 6.05 -9.60 12.82
N ALA A 92 5.63 -10.81 13.23
CA ALA A 92 5.03 -11.80 12.35
C ALA A 92 3.70 -11.34 11.74
N ARG A 93 2.91 -10.50 12.43
CA ARG A 93 1.74 -9.83 11.84
C ARG A 93 2.16 -8.81 10.78
N GLY A 94 3.21 -8.03 11.05
CA GLY A 94 3.79 -7.09 10.09
C GLY A 94 4.23 -7.75 8.79
N GLU A 95 4.95 -8.86 8.88
CA GLU A 95 5.39 -9.62 7.71
C GLU A 95 4.22 -10.18 6.89
N ARG A 96 3.20 -10.75 7.57
CA ARG A 96 1.99 -11.25 6.90
C ARG A 96 1.20 -10.15 6.19
N ASN A 97 1.12 -8.96 6.80
CA ASN A 97 0.41 -7.83 6.22
C ASN A 97 1.17 -7.21 5.03
N GLN A 98 2.50 -7.24 5.04
CA GLN A 98 3.32 -6.80 3.89
C GLN A 98 3.20 -7.75 2.70
N GLN A 99 2.96 -9.04 2.94
CA GLN A 99 2.73 -10.05 1.89
C GLN A 99 1.31 -10.01 1.32
N ALA A 100 0.63 -8.85 1.36
CA ALA A 100 -0.75 -8.70 0.93
C ALA A 100 -0.98 -9.40 -0.45
N PRO A 101 -2.04 -10.24 -0.55
CA PRO A 101 -2.36 -10.91 -1.80
C PRO A 101 -2.69 -9.87 -2.87
N PHE A 102 -2.21 -10.09 -4.10
CA PHE A 102 -2.47 -9.30 -5.31
C PHE A 102 -3.68 -8.36 -5.14
N GLU A 103 -3.43 -7.06 -4.94
CA GLU A 103 -4.50 -6.08 -4.81
C GLU A 103 -5.40 -6.16 -6.05
N SER A 104 -6.71 -6.03 -5.87
CA SER A 104 -7.68 -5.96 -6.98
C SER A 104 -7.32 -4.88 -8.01
N ASP A 105 -6.59 -3.84 -7.55
CA ASP A 105 -6.01 -2.82 -8.41
C ASP A 105 -4.97 -3.40 -9.36
N ASP A 106 -4.12 -4.34 -8.92
CA ASP A 106 -3.09 -4.96 -9.77
C ASP A 106 -3.70 -5.83 -10.88
N LEU A 107 -4.81 -6.53 -10.60
CA LEU A 107 -5.56 -7.26 -11.64
C LEU A 107 -6.19 -6.28 -12.64
N PHE A 108 -6.83 -5.21 -12.13
CA PHE A 108 -7.42 -4.18 -12.98
C PHE A 108 -6.37 -3.51 -13.86
N PHE A 109 -5.24 -3.08 -13.29
CA PHE A 109 -4.13 -2.46 -14.02
C PHE A 109 -3.48 -3.42 -15.02
N THR A 110 -3.27 -4.68 -14.65
CA THR A 110 -2.70 -5.69 -15.55
C THR A 110 -3.63 -5.96 -16.75
N VAL A 111 -4.92 -6.12 -16.50
CA VAL A 111 -5.91 -6.32 -17.58
C VAL A 111 -6.03 -5.06 -18.43
N PHE A 112 -6.07 -3.88 -17.81
CA PHE A 112 -6.14 -2.60 -18.49
C PHE A 112 -4.93 -2.36 -19.41
N ILE A 113 -3.71 -2.55 -18.89
CA ILE A 113 -2.48 -2.42 -19.68
C ILE A 113 -2.42 -3.50 -20.77
N GLY A 114 -2.83 -4.73 -20.47
CA GLY A 114 -2.90 -5.81 -21.46
C GLY A 114 -3.81 -5.47 -22.64
N ILE A 115 -5.01 -4.94 -22.36
CA ILE A 115 -5.98 -4.47 -23.37
C ILE A 115 -5.40 -3.29 -24.16
N TRP A 116 -4.79 -2.32 -23.47
CA TRP A 116 -4.17 -1.16 -24.13
C TRP A 116 -3.04 -1.56 -25.08
N ILE A 117 -2.14 -2.45 -24.64
CA ILE A 117 -1.05 -2.95 -25.46
C ILE A 117 -1.60 -3.73 -26.67
N THR A 118 -2.62 -4.57 -26.50
CA THR A 118 -3.21 -5.29 -27.62
C THR A 118 -3.87 -4.36 -28.64
N ILE A 119 -4.51 -3.26 -28.21
CA ILE A 119 -5.08 -2.26 -29.12
C ILE A 119 -3.95 -1.49 -29.85
N MET A 120 -2.91 -1.07 -29.13
CA MET A 120 -1.84 -0.26 -29.68
C MET A 120 -0.96 -1.07 -30.65
N VAL A 121 -0.60 -2.30 -30.29
CA VAL A 121 0.17 -3.22 -31.14
C VAL A 121 -0.71 -3.80 -32.25
N GLY A 122 -1.98 -4.12 -31.97
CA GLY A 122 -2.93 -4.65 -32.94
C GLY A 122 -3.21 -3.69 -34.09
N SER A 123 -3.33 -2.39 -33.82
CA SER A 123 -3.51 -1.37 -34.87
C SER A 123 -2.29 -1.23 -35.80
N LEU A 124 -1.08 -1.38 -35.25
CA LEU A 124 0.15 -1.43 -36.05
C LEU A 124 0.25 -2.74 -36.86
N ALA A 125 -0.12 -3.86 -36.24
CA ALA A 125 -0.09 -5.20 -36.84
C ALA A 125 -0.99 -5.28 -38.08
N VAL A 126 -2.19 -4.70 -38.03
CA VAL A 126 -3.12 -4.64 -39.16
C VAL A 126 -2.58 -3.82 -40.34
N SER A 127 -1.63 -2.90 -40.11
CA SER A 127 -1.02 -2.09 -41.18
C SER A 127 0.22 -2.74 -41.81
N ILE A 128 0.96 -3.54 -41.04
CA ILE A 128 2.27 -4.09 -41.47
C ILE A 128 2.20 -5.58 -41.84
N LEU A 129 1.33 -6.36 -41.20
CA LEU A 129 1.27 -7.81 -41.38
C LEU A 129 0.53 -8.28 -42.64
N PRO A 130 -0.53 -7.63 -43.16
CA PRO A 130 -1.23 -8.15 -44.34
C PRO A 130 -0.34 -8.30 -45.60
N PRO A 131 0.63 -7.39 -45.88
CA PRO A 131 1.58 -7.60 -46.97
C PRO A 131 2.55 -8.78 -46.77
N ILE A 132 2.82 -9.18 -45.52
CA ILE A 132 3.79 -10.22 -45.15
C ILE A 132 3.11 -11.60 -45.02
N PHE A 133 1.92 -11.64 -44.42
CA PHE A 133 1.21 -12.88 -44.04
C PHE A 133 -0.17 -13.03 -44.69
N GLY A 134 -0.64 -12.04 -45.46
CA GLY A 134 -1.94 -12.09 -46.15
C GLY A 134 -1.87 -12.75 -47.53
N GLN A 135 -3.01 -13.27 -48.00
CA GLN A 135 -3.16 -13.78 -49.36
C GLN A 135 -3.23 -12.61 -50.35
N LYS A 136 -2.34 -12.60 -51.34
CA LYS A 136 -2.32 -11.57 -52.38
C LYS A 136 -3.48 -11.76 -53.36
N LEU A 137 -4.38 -10.77 -53.44
CA LEU A 137 -5.55 -10.77 -54.32
C LEU A 137 -5.31 -10.01 -55.63
N GLY A 138 -4.30 -9.15 -55.67
CA GLY A 138 -3.98 -8.32 -56.82
C GLY A 138 -2.82 -7.35 -56.54
N PRO A 139 -2.45 -6.49 -57.51
CA PRO A 139 -1.43 -5.47 -57.31
C PRO A 139 -1.84 -4.53 -56.16
N GLY A 140 -1.09 -4.54 -55.06
CA GLY A 140 -1.37 -3.72 -53.89
C GLY A 140 -2.60 -4.12 -53.06
N ARG A 141 -3.14 -5.34 -53.23
CA ARG A 141 -4.31 -5.82 -52.49
C ARG A 141 -4.04 -7.13 -51.77
N TYR A 142 -4.31 -7.17 -50.48
CA TYR A 142 -4.07 -8.34 -49.62
C TYR A 142 -5.33 -8.69 -48.83
N ARG A 143 -5.61 -9.99 -48.66
CA ARG A 143 -6.62 -10.50 -47.73
C ARG A 143 -5.94 -11.10 -46.52
N TRP A 144 -6.28 -10.60 -45.34
CA TRP A 144 -5.76 -11.14 -44.09
C TRP A 144 -6.86 -11.12 -43.05
N LEU A 145 -7.04 -12.24 -42.33
CA LEU A 145 -8.13 -12.43 -41.36
C LEU A 145 -9.52 -12.05 -41.90
N GLY A 146 -9.82 -12.40 -43.17
CA GLY A 146 -11.10 -12.12 -43.82
C GLY A 146 -11.30 -10.67 -44.30
N MET A 147 -10.42 -9.73 -43.91
CA MET A 147 -10.45 -8.33 -44.32
C MET A 147 -9.57 -8.08 -45.56
N THR A 148 -9.98 -7.17 -46.43
CA THR A 148 -9.21 -6.76 -47.62
C THR A 148 -8.53 -5.41 -47.41
N PHE A 149 -7.22 -5.34 -47.64
CA PHE A 149 -6.39 -4.16 -47.43
C PHE A 149 -5.84 -3.64 -48.77
N GLU A 150 -6.00 -2.33 -49.02
CA GLU A 150 -5.53 -1.62 -50.22
C GLU A 150 -4.66 -0.39 -49.81
N PRO A 151 -3.38 -0.58 -49.43
CA PRO A 151 -2.59 0.45 -48.73
C PRO A 151 -2.26 1.72 -49.54
N HIS A 152 -2.56 1.77 -50.84
CA HIS A 152 -2.15 2.85 -51.75
C HIS A 152 -3.34 3.59 -52.38
N ARG A 153 -4.57 3.27 -51.97
CA ARG A 153 -5.75 3.99 -52.44
C ARG A 153 -5.91 5.27 -51.62
N ARG A 154 -5.30 6.36 -52.10
CA ARG A 154 -5.62 7.71 -51.61
C ARG A 154 -7.10 7.98 -51.93
N SER A 155 -7.90 8.26 -50.89
CA SER A 155 -9.22 8.90 -51.04
C SER A 155 -9.05 10.37 -51.40
#